data_AF-A0A7J4HNW7-F1
#
_entry.id   AF-A0A7J4HNW7-F1
#
_cell.length_a   1.000
_cell.length_b   1.000
_cell.length_c   1.000
_cell.angle_alpha   90.00
_cell.angle_beta   90.00
_cell.angle_gamma   90.00
#
_symmetry.space_group_name_H-M   'P 1'
#
loop_
_entity.id
_entity.type
_entity.pdbx_description
1 polymer ?
#
loop_
_entity_poly.entity_id
_entity_poly.type
_entity_poly.pdbx_seq_one_letter_code
_entity_poly.pdbx_strand_id
1 'polypeptide(L)'
;MVKIKSSKDISKIVKGDKIKVDGKEYEVDTHYVLIDHGNSKEMAIELFDSKTDKDYQFRYFNDRIEESLEFYELKEIMYERIETKKVEW
;
A
#
# COMPACT_ATOMS: atom_id res chain seq x y z
N MET A 1 -6.96 -14.02 0.16
CA MET A 1 -6.50 -13.31 -1.06
C MET A 1 -7.20 -11.97 -1.08
N VAL A 2 -6.45 -10.88 -1.28
CA VAL A 2 -6.99 -9.52 -1.31
C VAL A 2 -7.63 -9.27 -2.67
N LYS A 3 -8.85 -8.72 -2.70
CA LYS A 3 -9.49 -8.31 -3.95
C LYS A 3 -8.99 -6.93 -4.34
N ILE A 4 -8.26 -6.84 -5.45
CA ILE A 4 -7.72 -5.60 -5.99
C ILE A 4 -8.64 -5.07 -7.09
N LYS A 5 -8.94 -3.77 -7.06
CA LYS A 5 -9.59 -3.04 -8.15
C LYS A 5 -8.74 -1.82 -8.48
N SER A 6 -8.17 -1.78 -9.68
CA SER A 6 -7.28 -0.71 -10.08
C SER A 6 -7.84 0.08 -11.26
N SER A 7 -7.73 1.40 -11.19
CA SER A 7 -8.01 2.33 -12.30
C SER A 7 -6.78 2.53 -13.20
N LYS A 8 -5.59 2.27 -12.65
CA LYS A 8 -4.29 2.37 -13.31
C LYS A 8 -3.29 1.36 -12.73
N ASP A 9 -2.20 1.14 -13.47
CA ASP A 9 -1.07 0.34 -13.00
C ASP A 9 -0.53 0.87 -11.66
N ILE A 10 -0.19 -0.03 -10.73
CA ILE A 10 0.31 0.34 -9.40
C ILE A 10 1.59 1.18 -9.49
N SER A 11 2.43 0.94 -10.51
CA SER A 11 3.66 1.72 -10.77
C SER A 11 3.38 3.19 -11.14
N LYS A 12 2.13 3.53 -11.49
CA LYS A 12 1.69 4.89 -11.79
C LYS A 12 0.99 5.57 -10.61
N ILE A 13 0.98 4.94 -9.44
CA ILE A 13 0.56 5.58 -8.21
C ILE A 13 1.62 6.59 -7.78
N VAL A 14 1.18 7.81 -7.51
CA VAL A 14 2.01 8.96 -7.13
C VAL A 14 1.43 9.64 -5.89
N LYS A 15 2.22 10.52 -5.27
CA LYS A 15 1.79 11.35 -4.15
C LYS A 15 0.46 12.07 -4.45
N GLY A 16 -0.45 12.06 -3.49
CA GLY A 16 -1.78 12.68 -3.57
C GLY A 16 -2.87 11.77 -4.16
N ASP A 17 -2.53 10.63 -4.75
CA ASP A 17 -3.53 9.63 -5.15
C ASP A 17 -4.29 9.09 -3.93
N LYS A 18 -5.50 8.58 -4.17
CA LYS A 18 -6.36 8.00 -3.14
C LYS A 18 -6.39 6.49 -3.29
N ILE A 19 -6.18 5.78 -2.17
CA ILE A 19 -6.36 4.34 -2.09
C ILE A 19 -7.45 4.04 -1.06
N LYS A 20 -8.38 3.13 -1.40
CA LYS A 20 -9.41 2.64 -0.49
C LYS A 20 -9.08 1.24 -0.02
N VAL A 21 -9.07 1.03 1.29
CA VAL A 21 -8.87 -0.27 1.94
C VAL A 21 -10.11 -0.58 2.75
N ASP A 22 -10.82 -1.65 2.38
CA ASP A 22 -12.09 -2.07 3.00
C ASP A 22 -13.11 -0.93 3.17
N GLY A 23 -13.14 -0.01 2.19
CA GLY A 23 -14.04 1.14 2.16
C GLY A 23 -13.52 2.40 2.86
N LYS A 24 -12.41 2.33 3.60
CA LYS A 24 -11.73 3.50 4.19
C LYS A 24 -10.73 4.07 3.20
N GLU A 25 -10.73 5.39 3.02
CA GLU A 25 -9.85 6.10 2.08
C GLU A 25 -8.59 6.61 2.78
N TYR A 26 -7.45 6.48 2.08
CA TYR A 26 -6.12 6.94 2.47
C TYR A 26 -5.50 7.73 1.33
N GLU A 27 -4.58 8.62 1.65
CA GLU A 27 -3.82 9.39 0.66
C GLU A 27 -2.38 8.89 0.56
N VAL A 28 -1.88 8.80 -0.67
CA VAL A 28 -0.50 8.41 -0.94
C VAL A 28 0.44 9.55 -0.61
N ASP A 29 1.43 9.27 0.24
CA ASP A 29 2.53 10.21 0.48
C ASP A 29 3.73 9.91 -0.43
N THR A 30 4.13 8.63 -0.52
CA THR A 30 5.25 8.21 -1.37
C THR A 30 5.09 6.78 -1.86
N HIS A 31 5.77 6.46 -2.96
CA HIS A 31 5.84 5.14 -3.56
C HIS A 31 7.27 4.87 -4.02
N TYR A 32 7.92 3.87 -3.43
CA TYR A 32 9.36 3.63 -3.64
C TYR A 32 9.73 2.15 -3.52
N VAL A 33 10.95 1.84 -3.96
CA VAL A 33 11.57 0.51 -3.83
C VAL A 33 12.16 0.39 -2.41
N LEU A 34 11.69 -0.56 -1.63
CA LEU A 34 12.25 -0.95 -0.33
C LEU A 34 13.57 -1.71 -0.52
N ILE A 35 13.54 -2.77 -1.33
CA ILE A 35 14.69 -3.65 -1.62
C ILE A 35 14.62 -4.08 -3.08
N ASP A 36 15.75 -3.96 -3.80
CA ASP A 36 15.87 -4.36 -5.21
C ASP A 36 16.56 -5.72 -5.33
N HIS A 37 15.82 -6.78 -5.70
CA HIS A 37 16.37 -8.11 -6.01
C HIS A 37 16.49 -8.34 -7.53
N GLY A 38 16.65 -7.26 -8.31
CA GLY A 38 16.70 -7.29 -9.77
C GLY A 38 15.31 -7.30 -10.38
N ASN A 39 14.85 -8.48 -10.80
CA ASN A 39 13.55 -8.62 -11.48
C ASN A 39 12.35 -8.60 -10.52
N SER A 40 12.59 -8.90 -9.23
CA SER A 40 11.57 -8.86 -8.17
C SER A 40 11.99 -7.80 -7.14
N LYS A 41 11.19 -6.76 -7.01
CA LYS A 41 11.46 -5.62 -6.12
C LYS A 41 10.42 -5.58 -5.02
N GLU A 42 10.88 -5.45 -3.79
CA GLU A 42 10.02 -5.09 -2.67
C GLU A 42 9.67 -3.62 -2.78
N MET A 43 8.39 -3.32 -2.83
CA MET A 43 7.85 -1.99 -3.01
C MET A 43 7.13 -1.56 -1.74
N ALA A 44 7.18 -0.26 -1.42
CA ALA A 44 6.37 0.36 -0.39
C ALA A 44 5.53 1.50 -0.96
N ILE A 45 4.28 1.60 -0.53
CA ILE A 45 3.47 2.81 -0.67
C ILE A 45 3.15 3.29 0.74
N GLU A 46 3.65 4.47 1.11
CA GLU A 46 3.28 5.12 2.36
C GLU A 46 1.96 5.86 2.17
N LEU A 47 1.08 5.67 3.15
CA LEU A 47 -0.28 6.14 3.15
C LEU A 47 -0.55 6.86 4.46
N PHE A 48 -1.33 7.93 4.43
CA PHE A 48 -1.79 8.58 5.65
C PHE A 48 -3.31 8.74 5.66
N ASP A 49 -3.89 8.64 6.86
CA ASP A 49 -5.29 8.97 7.09
C ASP A 49 -5.41 10.37 7.67
N SER A 50 -5.76 11.33 6.80
CA SER A 50 -6.01 12.74 7.17
C SER A 50 -7.01 12.96 8.32
N LYS A 51 -7.87 11.97 8.63
CA LYS A 51 -8.86 12.09 9.72
C LYS A 51 -8.31 11.70 11.07
N THR A 52 -7.31 10.82 11.11
CA THR A 52 -6.77 10.27 12.35
C THR A 52 -5.29 10.58 12.57
N ASP A 53 -4.64 11.22 11.60
CA ASP A 53 -3.21 11.54 11.62
C ASP A 53 -2.35 10.29 11.84
N LYS A 54 -2.79 9.18 11.23
CA LYS A 54 -2.14 7.87 11.32
C LYS A 54 -1.48 7.51 10.00
N ASP A 55 -0.30 6.91 10.12
CA ASP A 55 0.48 6.41 9.00
C ASP A 55 0.27 4.91 8.77
N TYR A 56 0.27 4.56 7.51
CA TYR A 56 0.03 3.23 6.99
C TYR A 56 1.01 2.94 5.86
N GLN A 57 1.16 1.66 5.54
CA GLN A 57 2.05 1.25 4.46
C GLN A 57 1.47 0.03 3.75
N PHE A 58 1.45 0.08 2.41
CA PHE A 58 1.39 -1.13 1.61
C PHE A 58 2.79 -1.64 1.33
N ARG A 59 2.98 -2.95 1.41
CA ARG A 59 4.17 -3.64 0.92
C ARG A 59 3.76 -4.71 -0.08
N TYR A 60 4.53 -4.87 -1.14
CA TYR A 60 4.28 -5.88 -2.16
C TYR A 60 5.53 -6.14 -2.99
N PHE A 61 5.53 -7.25 -3.71
CA PHE A 61 6.50 -7.52 -4.76
C PHE A 61 5.93 -7.10 -6.12
N ASN A 62 6.68 -6.31 -6.88
CA ASN A 62 6.23 -5.77 -8.16
C ASN A 62 5.84 -6.83 -9.21
N ASP A 63 6.41 -8.03 -9.13
CA ASP A 63 6.17 -9.15 -10.04
C ASP A 63 5.01 -10.07 -9.63
N ARG A 64 4.45 -9.89 -8.41
CA ARG A 64 3.37 -10.73 -7.85
C ARG A 64 2.46 -9.98 -6.88
N ILE A 65 1.93 -8.85 -7.34
CA ILE A 65 1.16 -7.91 -6.50
C ILE A 65 -0.05 -8.59 -5.81
N GLU A 66 -0.86 -9.35 -6.55
CA GLU A 66 -2.09 -9.96 -6.03
C GLU A 66 -1.85 -10.96 -4.88
N GLU A 67 -0.66 -11.55 -4.85
CA GLU A 67 -0.26 -12.59 -3.89
C GLU A 67 0.54 -12.02 -2.71
N SER A 68 1.15 -10.86 -2.90
CA SER A 68 2.10 -10.27 -1.96
C SER A 68 1.67 -8.96 -1.33
N LEU A 69 0.51 -8.40 -1.72
CA LEU A 69 0.02 -7.14 -1.16
C LEU A 69 -0.35 -7.31 0.31
N GLU A 70 0.37 -6.59 1.18
CA GLU A 70 0.17 -6.56 2.62
C GLU A 70 -0.01 -5.12 3.09
N PHE A 71 -0.93 -4.91 4.04
CA PHE A 71 -1.25 -3.60 4.59
C PHE A 71 -0.82 -3.52 6.05
N TYR A 72 -0.24 -2.39 6.43
CA TYR A 72 0.29 -2.16 7.77
C TYR A 72 -0.13 -0.80 8.33
N GLU A 73 -0.29 -0.72 9.64
CA GLU A 73 -0.40 0.53 10.40
C GLU A 73 0.87 0.74 11.22
N LEU A 74 1.39 1.96 11.23
CA LEU A 74 2.47 2.34 12.14
C LEU A 74 1.89 2.55 13.54
N LYS A 75 2.33 1.75 14.50
CA LYS A 75 2.03 1.91 15.93
C LYS A 75 3.30 2.22 16.69
N GLU A 76 3.37 3.42 17.24
CA GLU A 76 4.52 3.96 17.99
C GLU A 76 5.82 3.95 17.17
N ILE A 77 6.49 2.81 17.09
CA ILE A 77 7.76 2.60 16.39
C ILE A 77 7.77 1.36 15.49
N MET A 78 6.66 0.63 15.39
CA MET A 78 6.57 -0.63 14.65
C MET A 78 5.36 -0.69 13.72
N TYR A 79 5.53 -1.33 12.56
CA TYR A 79 4.43 -1.62 11.64
C TYR A 79 3.74 -2.92 12.03
N GLU A 80 2.45 -2.86 12.29
CA GLU A 80 1.59 -4.02 12.53
C GLU A 80 0.75 -4.35 11.29
N ARG A 81 0.75 -5.63 10.88
CA ARG A 81 -0.04 -6.09 9.73
C ARG A 81 -1.53 -6.04 10.05
N ILE A 82 -2.29 -5.44 9.14
CA ILE A 82 -3.75 -5.43 9.16
C ILE A 82 -4.26 -6.42 8.11
N GLU A 83 -5.22 -7.26 8.50
CA GLU A 83 -5.92 -8.10 7.54
C GLU A 83 -6.89 -7.24 6.71
N THR A 84 -6.75 -7.33 5.38
CA THR A 84 -7.58 -6.55 4.45
C THR A 84 -8.25 -7.46 3.43
N LYS A 85 -9.49 -7.17 3.06
CA LYS A 85 -10.24 -7.98 2.10
C LYS A 85 -10.25 -7.35 0.70
N LYS A 86 -10.31 -6.03 0.63
CA LYS A 86 -10.44 -5.28 -0.62
C LYS A 86 -9.57 -4.04 -0.63
N VAL A 87 -8.87 -3.84 -1.74
CA VAL A 87 -8.07 -2.64 -2.00
C VAL A 87 -8.47 -2.05 -3.36
N GLU A 88 -8.67 -0.74 -3.42
CA GLU A 88 -9.06 -0.01 -4.63
C GLU A 88 -8.19 1.24 -4.82
N TRP A 89 -7.66 1.45 -6.03
CA TRP A 89 -6.96 2.68 -6.43
C TRP A 89 -7.27 3.03 -7.88
#